data_AF-A0A7S1RS87-F1
#
_entry.id   AF-A0A7S1RS87-F1
#
_cell.length_a   1.000
_cell.length_b   1.000
_cell.length_c   1.000
_cell.angle_alpha   90.00
_cell.angle_beta   90.00
_cell.angle_gamma   90.00
#
_symmetry.space_group_name_H-M   'P 1'
#
loop_
_entity.id
_entity.type
_entity.pdbx_description
1 polymer ?
#
loop_
_entity_poly.entity_id
_entity_poly.type
_entity_poly.pdbx_seq_one_letter_code
_entity_poly.pdbx_strand_id
1 'polypeptide(L)'
;GVSVLAYNGDTDYVCDWIGGKRWVEELDWPHRAAWAATRDVPFLVDGVAHGMERSKEGLTFLQVYNAGHLVPMDQPEASLAMLRELLSPRSRWAAGGAAATSATAATPAAAPPLLGLGQLVS
;
A
#
# COMPACT_ATOMS: atom_id res chain seq x y z
N GLY A 1 -19.65 8.67 -0.80
CA GLY A 1 -19.79 7.31 -0.24
C GLY A 1 -19.06 7.24 1.09
N VAL A 2 -19.08 6.09 1.75
CA VAL A 2 -18.31 5.82 2.99
C VAL A 2 -17.08 4.99 2.63
N SER A 3 -15.91 5.34 3.19
CA SER A 3 -14.69 4.53 3.04
C SER A 3 -14.71 3.35 4.01
N VAL A 4 -14.40 2.16 3.51
CA VAL A 4 -14.41 0.90 4.25
C VAL A 4 -13.04 0.25 4.13
N LEU A 5 -12.47 -0.13 5.28
CA LEU A 5 -11.21 -0.88 5.37
C LEU A 5 -11.48 -2.22 6.06
N ALA A 6 -11.24 -3.31 5.34
CA ALA A 6 -11.08 -4.64 5.90
C ALA A 6 -9.59 -4.95 6.01
N TYR A 7 -9.13 -5.42 7.16
CA TYR A 7 -7.72 -5.77 7.35
C TYR A 7 -7.57 -7.05 8.16
N ASN A 8 -6.54 -7.83 7.83
CA ASN A 8 -6.22 -9.08 8.50
C ASN A 8 -4.71 -9.24 8.63
N GLY A 9 -4.26 -9.72 9.79
CA GLY A 9 -2.89 -10.17 9.98
C GLY A 9 -2.63 -11.48 9.24
N ASP A 10 -1.45 -11.64 8.65
CA ASP A 10 -1.09 -12.81 7.86
C ASP A 10 -0.70 -14.05 8.67
N THR A 11 -0.47 -13.91 9.98
CA THR A 11 -0.18 -15.02 10.90
C THR A 11 -1.37 -15.40 11.78
N ASP A 12 -2.56 -14.80 11.57
CA ASP A 12 -3.79 -15.21 12.25
C ASP A 12 -4.38 -16.48 11.62
N TYR A 13 -4.65 -17.49 12.45
CA TYR A 13 -5.32 -18.72 12.05
C TYR A 13 -6.84 -18.63 12.15
N VAL A 14 -7.38 -17.84 13.09
CA VAL A 14 -8.82 -17.79 13.38
C VAL A 14 -9.54 -16.90 12.37
N CYS A 15 -8.96 -15.74 12.06
CA CYS A 15 -9.48 -14.79 11.08
C CYS A 15 -8.42 -14.53 10.00
N ASP A 16 -8.11 -15.58 9.24
CA ASP A 16 -7.02 -15.59 8.28
C ASP A 16 -7.25 -14.61 7.11
N TRP A 17 -6.14 -14.11 6.57
CA TRP A 17 -6.18 -13.15 5.47
C TRP A 17 -6.71 -13.73 4.15
N ILE A 18 -6.64 -15.05 3.93
CA ILE A 18 -7.11 -15.69 2.69
C ILE A 18 -8.64 -15.72 2.69
N GLY A 19 -9.25 -16.19 3.79
CA GLY A 19 -10.69 -16.12 4.02
C GLY A 19 -11.19 -14.68 4.00
N GLY A 20 -10.47 -13.79 4.72
CA GLY A 20 -10.69 -12.34 4.71
C GLY A 20 -10.72 -11.75 3.29
N LYS A 21 -9.78 -12.12 2.45
CA LYS A 21 -9.72 -11.61 1.08
C LYS A 21 -10.83 -12.17 0.20
N ARG A 22 -11.10 -13.48 0.29
CA ARG A 22 -12.11 -14.15 -0.53
C ARG A 22 -13.49 -13.56 -0.35
N TRP A 23 -13.92 -13.30 0.89
CA TRP A 23 -15.25 -12.72 1.11
C TRP A 23 -15.36 -11.31 0.52
N VAL A 24 -14.29 -10.51 0.57
CA VAL A 24 -14.26 -9.18 -0.05
C VAL A 24 -14.29 -9.27 -1.59
N GLU A 25 -13.59 -10.25 -2.18
CA GLU A 25 -13.61 -10.50 -3.62
C GLU A 25 -14.98 -11.00 -4.13
N GLU A 26 -15.72 -11.72 -3.28
CA GLU A 26 -17.06 -12.24 -3.58
C GLU A 26 -18.19 -11.28 -3.22
N LEU A 27 -17.91 -10.18 -2.52
CA LEU A 27 -18.89 -9.17 -2.14
C LEU A 27 -19.67 -8.69 -3.37
N ASP A 28 -21.00 -8.69 -3.29
CA ASP A 28 -21.85 -8.14 -4.33
C ASP A 28 -22.04 -6.63 -4.10
N TRP A 29 -21.42 -5.83 -4.96
CA TRP A 29 -21.47 -4.37 -4.88
C TRP A 29 -21.21 -3.72 -6.24
N PRO A 30 -21.62 -2.44 -6.45
CA PRO A 30 -21.64 -1.82 -7.77
C PRO A 30 -20.30 -1.77 -8.51
N HIS A 31 -19.17 -1.80 -7.80
CA HIS A 31 -17.84 -1.70 -8.40
C HIS A 31 -17.05 -3.01 -8.33
N ARG A 32 -17.71 -4.17 -8.12
CA ARG A 32 -17.08 -5.50 -8.10
C ARG A 32 -16.21 -5.79 -9.31
N ALA A 33 -16.68 -5.44 -10.52
CA ALA A 33 -15.91 -5.64 -11.75
C ALA A 33 -14.62 -4.81 -11.77
N ALA A 34 -14.67 -3.57 -11.28
CA ALA A 34 -13.50 -2.71 -11.19
C ALA A 34 -12.52 -3.22 -10.13
N TRP A 35 -13.02 -3.72 -9.00
CA TRP A 35 -12.20 -4.38 -7.96
C TRP A 35 -11.48 -5.61 -8.48
N ALA A 36 -12.15 -6.48 -9.23
CA ALA A 36 -11.56 -7.69 -9.81
C ALA A 36 -10.43 -7.39 -10.82
N ALA A 37 -10.47 -6.21 -11.45
CA ALA A 37 -9.42 -5.74 -12.35
C ALA A 37 -8.24 -5.05 -11.61
N THR A 38 -8.43 -4.67 -10.35
CA THR A 38 -7.39 -4.04 -9.52
C THR A 38 -6.46 -5.11 -8.96
N ARG A 39 -5.15 -4.84 -8.98
CA ARG A 39 -4.13 -5.70 -8.40
C ARG A 39 -3.84 -5.32 -6.96
N ASP A 40 -3.33 -6.29 -6.20
CA ASP A 40 -2.72 -5.98 -4.91
C ASP A 40 -1.40 -5.24 -5.14
N VAL A 41 -1.15 -4.23 -4.31
CA VAL A 41 0.08 -3.46 -4.30
C VAL A 41 0.68 -3.46 -2.89
N PRO A 42 2.00 -3.33 -2.75
CA PRO A 42 2.62 -3.27 -1.42
C PRO A 42 2.07 -2.10 -0.59
N PHE A 43 1.68 -2.38 0.65
CA PHE A 43 1.39 -1.35 1.64
C PHE A 43 2.70 -0.87 2.26
N LEU A 44 3.13 0.32 1.85
CA LEU A 44 4.40 0.91 2.28
C LEU A 44 4.20 1.90 3.42
N VAL A 45 5.01 1.76 4.48
CA VAL A 45 5.16 2.74 5.56
C VAL A 45 6.62 3.14 5.58
N ASP A 46 6.90 4.44 5.36
CA ASP A 46 8.26 4.98 5.28
C ASP A 46 9.20 4.21 4.33
N GLY A 47 8.65 3.68 3.24
CA GLY A 47 9.38 2.92 2.22
C GLY A 47 9.55 1.43 2.51
N VAL A 48 9.09 0.94 3.66
CA VAL A 48 9.12 -0.49 4.05
C VAL A 48 7.76 -1.12 3.79
N ALA A 49 7.75 -2.33 3.21
CA ALA A 49 6.52 -3.08 2.99
C ALA A 49 6.03 -3.74 4.29
N HIS A 50 4.86 -3.33 4.77
CA HIS A 50 4.19 -3.92 5.93
C HIS A 50 3.00 -4.79 5.54
N GLY A 51 2.77 -5.00 4.24
CA GLY A 51 1.60 -5.74 3.79
C GLY A 51 1.32 -5.61 2.30
N MET A 52 0.13 -6.08 1.92
CA MET A 52 -0.45 -5.88 0.58
C MET A 52 -1.81 -5.22 0.73
N GLU A 53 -2.03 -4.14 -0.01
CA GLU A 53 -3.33 -3.48 -0.10
C GLU A 53 -3.96 -3.67 -1.48
N ARG A 54 -5.29 -3.75 -1.52
CA ARG A 54 -6.09 -3.53 -2.72
C ARG A 54 -7.16 -2.52 -2.37
N SER A 55 -7.27 -1.46 -3.15
CA SER A 55 -8.26 -0.41 -2.94
C SER A 55 -8.97 -0.05 -4.23
N LYS A 56 -10.29 0.08 -4.18
CA LYS A 56 -11.09 0.58 -5.30
C LYS A 56 -12.37 1.21 -4.79
N GLU A 57 -12.71 2.40 -5.30
CA GLU A 57 -14.00 3.08 -5.08
C GLU A 57 -14.48 3.11 -3.60
N GLY A 58 -13.56 3.32 -2.66
CA GLY A 58 -13.91 3.41 -1.23
C GLY A 58 -13.81 2.10 -0.46
N LEU A 59 -13.68 0.95 -1.12
CA LEU A 59 -13.43 -0.33 -0.48
C LEU A 59 -11.93 -0.61 -0.49
N THR A 60 -11.37 -1.03 0.64
CA THR A 60 -9.97 -1.41 0.78
C THR A 60 -9.83 -2.69 1.57
N PHE A 61 -8.98 -3.59 1.09
CA PHE A 61 -8.52 -4.78 1.81
C PHE A 61 -7.03 -4.66 2.06
N LEU A 62 -6.60 -4.90 3.30
CA LEU A 62 -5.21 -4.82 3.73
C LEU A 62 -4.79 -6.12 4.43
N GLN A 63 -3.89 -6.86 3.79
CA GLN A 63 -3.13 -7.91 4.45
C GLN A 63 -1.94 -7.26 5.16
N VAL A 64 -1.76 -7.52 6.46
CA VAL A 64 -0.64 -6.99 7.25
C VAL A 64 0.34 -8.11 7.56
N TYR A 65 1.62 -7.89 7.25
CA TYR A 65 2.69 -8.88 7.42
C TYR A 65 3.16 -8.99 8.86
N ASN A 66 3.54 -10.22 9.26
CA ASN A 66 4.03 -10.55 10.59
C ASN A 66 3.07 -10.08 11.69
N ALA A 67 1.77 -10.21 11.48
CA ALA A 67 0.74 -9.80 12.42
C ALA A 67 -0.30 -10.92 12.60
N GLY A 68 -0.66 -11.19 13.85
CA GLY A 68 -1.70 -12.16 14.20
C GLY A 68 -3.06 -11.49 14.33
N HIS A 69 -3.89 -12.04 15.23
CA HIS A 69 -5.26 -11.59 15.47
C HIS A 69 -5.33 -10.11 15.93
N LEU A 70 -4.33 -9.68 16.70
CA LEU A 70 -4.25 -8.33 17.25
C LEU A 70 -3.21 -7.51 16.49
N VAL A 71 -3.52 -7.17 15.24
CA VAL A 71 -2.62 -6.41 14.36
C VAL A 71 -1.98 -5.17 15.01
N PRO A 72 -2.68 -4.34 15.80
CA PRO A 72 -2.06 -3.18 16.47
C PRO A 72 -1.03 -3.54 17.55
N MET A 73 -1.08 -4.75 18.10
CA MET A 73 -0.12 -5.23 19.07
C MET A 73 1.17 -5.71 18.39
N ASP A 74 1.03 -6.41 17.26
CA ASP A 74 2.17 -7.00 16.54
C ASP A 74 2.84 -6.02 15.57
N GLN A 75 2.05 -5.14 14.94
CA GLN A 75 2.47 -4.15 13.95
C GLN A 75 1.87 -2.76 14.25
N PRO A 76 2.32 -2.09 15.33
CA PRO A 76 1.77 -0.79 15.74
C PRO A 76 2.01 0.32 14.71
N GLU A 77 3.17 0.35 14.05
CA GLU A 77 3.49 1.35 13.03
C GLU A 77 2.58 1.21 11.81
N ALA A 78 2.42 -0.01 11.30
CA ALA A 78 1.52 -0.31 10.19
C ALA A 78 0.06 0.04 10.55
N SER A 79 -0.34 -0.25 11.78
CA SER A 79 -1.69 0.04 12.27
C SER A 79 -1.99 1.53 12.37
N LEU A 80 -1.04 2.31 12.86
CA LEU A 80 -1.18 3.76 12.88
C LEU A 80 -1.23 4.33 11.45
N ALA A 81 -0.40 3.83 10.55
CA ALA A 81 -0.41 4.24 9.15
C ALA A 81 -1.74 3.91 8.47
N MET A 82 -2.31 2.71 8.66
CA MET A 82 -3.60 2.34 8.07
C MET A 82 -4.73 3.24 8.58
N LEU A 83 -4.76 3.52 9.89
CA LEU A 83 -5.82 4.35 10.48
C LEU A 83 -5.70 5.81 10.02
N ARG A 84 -4.48 6.35 9.94
CA ARG A 84 -4.25 7.68 9.39
C ARG A 84 -4.71 7.76 7.94
N GLU A 85 -4.43 6.74 7.14
CA GLU A 85 -4.86 6.70 5.75
C GLU A 85 -6.38 6.64 5.62
N LEU A 86 -7.07 5.79 6.42
CA LEU A 86 -8.52 5.66 6.40
C LEU A 86 -9.24 6.96 6.82
N LEU A 87 -8.73 7.64 7.85
CA LEU A 87 -9.36 8.83 8.43
C LEU A 87 -8.96 10.14 7.73
N SER A 88 -7.95 10.09 6.85
CA SER A 88 -7.47 11.26 6.14
C SER A 88 -8.55 11.81 5.19
N PRO A 89 -8.83 13.13 5.21
CA PRO A 89 -9.68 13.77 4.22
C PRO A 89 -9.14 13.65 2.78
N ARG A 90 -7.85 13.36 2.63
CA ARG A 90 -7.17 13.15 1.35
C ARG A 90 -6.75 11.70 1.14
N SER A 91 -7.45 10.77 1.80
CA SER A 91 -7.18 9.34 1.69
C SER A 91 -7.14 8.88 0.23
N ARG A 92 -6.10 8.13 -0.15
CA ARG A 92 -6.02 7.41 -1.42
C ARG A 92 -7.09 6.32 -1.51
N TRP A 93 -7.65 5.91 -0.37
CA TRP A 93 -8.73 4.92 -0.27
C TRP A 93 -10.12 5.54 -0.32
N ALA A 94 -10.25 6.86 -0.47
CA ALA A 94 -11.55 7.52 -0.55
C ALA A 94 -12.33 7.14 -1.83
N ALA A 95 -13.66 7.02 -1.70
CA ALA A 95 -14.55 6.78 -2.83
C ALA A 95 -14.47 7.92 -3.86
N GLY A 96 -14.37 7.58 -5.16
CA GLY A 96 -14.29 8.56 -6.25
C GLY A 96 -12.88 9.07 -6.58
N GLY A 97 -11.83 8.54 -5.94
CA GLY A 97 -10.43 8.68 -6.34
C GLY A 97 -9.92 10.11 -6.50
N ALA A 98 -9.36 10.68 -5.43
CA ALA A 98 -8.25 11.61 -5.63
C ALA A 98 -7.02 10.76 -5.94
N ALA A 99 -6.72 10.57 -7.22
CA ALA A 99 -5.42 10.06 -7.64
C ALA A 99 -4.35 11.05 -7.16
N ALA A 100 -3.77 10.80 -5.98
CA ALA A 100 -2.57 11.49 -5.55
C ALA A 100 -1.41 11.00 -6.42
N THR A 101 -1.19 11.67 -7.54
CA THR A 101 0.05 11.55 -8.31
C THR A 101 1.19 12.12 -7.47
N SER A 102 1.92 11.27 -6.75
CA SER A 102 3.25 11.59 -6.22
C SER A 102 4.32 11.00 -7.14
N ALA A 103 4.65 11.74 -8.19
CA ALA A 103 5.89 11.55 -8.92
C ALA A 103 6.72 12.84 -8.81
N THR A 104 7.44 12.99 -7.71
CA THR A 104 8.67 13.80 -7.73
C THR A 104 9.80 12.83 -8.04
N ALA A 105 10.02 12.59 -9.34
CA ALA A 105 11.25 11.95 -9.78
C ALA A 105 12.40 12.91 -9.46
N ALA A 106 13.15 12.62 -8.40
CA ALA A 106 14.45 13.23 -8.18
C ALA A 106 15.35 12.79 -9.34
N THR A 107 15.68 13.72 -10.22
CA THR A 107 16.73 13.56 -11.22
C THR A 107 18.03 13.17 -10.50
N PRO A 108 18.70 12.06 -10.85
CA PRO A 108 20.01 11.78 -10.30
C PRO A 108 21.00 12.83 -10.82
N ALA A 109 21.73 13.43 -9.89
CA ALA A 109 22.79 14.39 -10.19
C ALA A 109 23.82 13.76 -11.15
N ALA A 110 24.10 14.46 -12.25
CA ALA A 110 25.16 14.10 -13.17
C ALA A 110 26.50 14.10 -12.43
N ALA A 111 27.21 12.98 -12.48
CA ALA A 111 28.58 12.88 -12.00
C ALA A 111 29.50 13.83 -12.79
N PRO A 112 30.47 14.51 -12.16
CA PRO A 112 31.38 15.39 -12.87
C PRO A 112 32.33 14.57 -13.77
N PRO A 113 32.81 15.15 -14.89
CA PRO A 113 33.72 14.45 -15.79
C PRO A 113 35.07 14.22 -15.11
N LEU A 114 35.56 12.98 -15.19
CA LEU A 114 36.93 12.64 -14.83
C LEU A 114 37.88 13.40 -15.77
N LEU A 115 38.60 14.37 -15.21
CA LEU A 115 39.75 15.01 -15.86
C LEU A 115 40.78 13.91 -16.19
N GLY A 116 40.96 13.65 -17.48
CA GLY A 116 42.01 12.77 -17.99
C GLY A 116 43.39 13.40 -17.75
N LEU A 117 44.07 12.94 -16.70
CA LEU A 117 45.52 13.05 -16.57
C LEU A 117 46.16 12.01 -17.49
N GLY A 118 46.57 12.43 -18.68
CA GLY A 118 47.11 11.54 -19.71
C GLY A 118 47.89 12.23 -20.82
N GLN A 119 48.74 13.20 -20.48
CA GLN A 119 49.80 13.71 -21.37
C GLN A 119 51.06 13.93 -20.54
N LEU A 120 51.84 12.86 -20.32
CA LEU A 120 53.27 12.94 -20.03
C LEU A 120 53.92 11.57 -20.24
N VAL A 121 54.40 11.27 -21.45
CA VAL A 121 55.74 10.69 -21.73
C VAL A 121 55.88 10.39 -23.24
N SER A 122 56.98 10.93 -23.80
CA SER A 122 57.65 10.74 -25.10
C SER A 122 56.85 10.82 -26.41
#